data_AF-A0A965GZI1-F1
#
_entry.id   AF-A0A965GZI1-F1
#
_cell.length_a   1.000
_cell.length_b   1.000
_cell.length_c   1.000
_cell.angle_alpha   90.00
_cell.angle_beta   90.00
_cell.angle_gamma   90.00
#
_symmetry.space_group_name_H-M   'P 1'
#
loop_
_entity.id
_entity.type
_entity.pdbx_description
1 polymer ?
#
loop_
_entity_poly.entity_id
_entity_poly.type
_entity_poly.pdbx_seq_one_letter_code
_entity_poly.pdbx_strand_id
1 'polypeptide(L)'
;MLTLYLLDELNQQLRPRVLSMKPGTRVVSNSFAMGDWEPDHVVRVGTQVGYYWLVPANVAGEWIVEGLAETSGPARLALVQRYQRLAGTITIDGRALPLLSPAIDGDRLSLRYVDASNLLKAVRLTVQADRLEGEMVPPYGMVESIVERIAVRGRRTGGKP
;
A
#
# COMPACT_ATOMS: atom_id res chain seq x y z
N MET A 1 14.92 -0.77 -12.75
CA MET A 1 14.60 0.63 -13.11
C MET A 1 14.25 0.65 -14.58
N LEU A 2 13.20 1.38 -14.97
CA LEU A 2 12.75 1.54 -16.34
C LEU A 2 12.75 3.04 -16.70
N THR A 3 13.28 3.38 -17.88
CA THR A 3 13.26 4.74 -18.41
C THR A 3 12.46 4.77 -19.71
N LEU A 4 11.50 5.69 -19.84
CA LEU A 4 10.61 5.80 -21.00
C LEU A 4 10.81 7.13 -21.73
N TYR A 5 10.95 7.05 -23.06
CA TYR A 5 11.07 8.16 -24.01
C TYR A 5 10.06 8.00 -25.14
N LEU A 6 8.80 7.81 -24.80
CA LEU A 6 7.75 7.44 -25.74
C LEU A 6 6.57 8.40 -25.62
N LEU A 7 5.87 8.61 -26.73
CA LEU A 7 4.63 9.39 -26.81
C LEU A 7 3.61 8.86 -25.77
N ASP A 8 2.74 9.75 -25.28
CA ASP A 8 1.78 9.45 -24.19
C ASP A 8 0.92 8.20 -24.47
N GLU A 9 0.52 7.96 -25.72
CA GLU A 9 -0.30 6.80 -26.11
C GLU A 9 0.44 5.47 -25.90
N LEU A 10 1.75 5.45 -26.20
CA LEU A 10 2.57 4.26 -26.04
C LEU A 10 2.88 3.99 -24.57
N ASN A 11 3.06 5.03 -23.75
CA ASN A 11 3.15 4.88 -22.29
C ASN A 11 1.88 4.24 -21.71
N GLN A 12 0.70 4.63 -22.20
CA GLN A 12 -0.57 4.03 -21.76
C GLN A 12 -0.68 2.55 -22.16
N GLN A 13 -0.22 2.17 -23.35
CA GLN A 13 -0.20 0.76 -23.78
C GLN A 13 0.81 -0.09 -22.97
N LEU A 14 1.93 0.50 -22.54
CA LEU A 14 2.93 -0.18 -21.72
C LEU A 14 2.52 -0.31 -20.26
N ARG A 15 1.67 0.57 -19.75
CA ARG A 15 1.27 0.62 -18.33
C ARG A 15 0.83 -0.73 -17.75
N PRO A 16 -0.03 -1.56 -18.39
CA PRO A 16 -0.38 -2.86 -17.85
C PRO A 16 0.83 -3.78 -17.63
N ARG A 17 1.82 -3.73 -18.53
CA ARG A 17 3.07 -4.49 -18.39
C ARG A 17 3.94 -3.92 -17.26
N VAL A 18 4.05 -2.60 -17.18
CA VAL A 18 4.80 -1.92 -16.10
C VAL A 18 4.22 -2.26 -14.72
N LEU A 19 2.90 -2.26 -14.57
CA LEU A 19 2.24 -2.60 -13.31
C LEU A 19 2.37 -4.08 -12.93
N SER A 20 2.72 -4.96 -13.88
CA SER A 20 3.03 -6.38 -13.61
C SER A 20 4.47 -6.63 -13.16
N MET A 21 5.33 -5.59 -13.19
CA MET A 21 6.71 -5.70 -12.72
C MET A 21 6.78 -5.87 -11.21
N LYS A 22 7.96 -6.25 -10.70
CA LYS A 22 8.20 -6.38 -9.26
C LYS A 22 7.81 -5.07 -8.53
N PRO A 23 7.06 -5.13 -7.42
CA PRO A 23 6.78 -3.96 -6.59
C PRO A 23 8.08 -3.24 -6.19
N GLY A 24 8.05 -1.91 -6.14
CA GLY A 24 9.25 -1.10 -5.92
C GLY A 24 10.08 -0.87 -7.19
N THR A 25 9.65 -1.37 -8.36
CA THR A 25 10.31 -1.00 -9.62
C THR A 25 10.13 0.49 -9.87
N ARG A 26 11.25 1.20 -9.96
CA ARG A 26 11.29 2.63 -10.30
C ARG A 26 11.09 2.82 -11.79
N VAL A 27 10.15 3.69 -12.14
CA VAL A 27 9.83 4.05 -13.52
C VAL A 27 10.00 5.55 -13.66
N VAL A 28 10.80 5.95 -14.64
CA VAL A 28 11.07 7.36 -14.94
C VAL A 28 10.65 7.62 -16.38
N SER A 29 9.92 8.71 -16.61
CA SER A 29 9.67 9.20 -17.96
C SER A 29 10.12 10.64 -18.09
N ASN A 30 10.70 10.96 -19.25
CA ASN A 30 11.02 12.33 -19.62
C ASN A 30 9.87 12.88 -20.47
N SER A 31 9.32 14.01 -20.04
CA SER A 31 8.33 14.85 -20.73
C SER A 31 6.92 14.27 -20.88
N PHE A 32 6.73 12.95 -20.76
CA PHE A 32 5.45 12.28 -21.01
C PHE A 32 4.89 11.59 -19.76
N ALA A 33 3.58 11.66 -19.56
CA ALA A 33 2.90 11.06 -18.41
C ALA A 33 2.41 9.64 -18.73
N MET A 34 1.77 8.97 -17.77
CA MET A 34 1.16 7.63 -17.94
C MET A 34 -0.37 7.68 -17.94
N GLY A 35 -0.95 8.72 -18.54
CA GLY A 35 -2.40 8.94 -18.55
C GLY A 35 -2.94 9.16 -17.14
N ASP A 36 -3.90 8.34 -16.72
CA ASP A 36 -4.54 8.40 -15.39
C ASP A 36 -3.71 7.81 -14.24
N TRP A 37 -2.54 7.22 -14.53
CA TRP A 37 -1.61 6.82 -13.47
C TRP A 37 -0.75 8.02 -13.05
N GLU A 38 -1.18 8.66 -11.96
CA GLU A 38 -0.49 9.83 -11.43
C GLU A 38 0.92 9.50 -10.94
N PRO A 39 1.90 10.40 -11.19
CA PRO A 39 3.28 10.24 -10.72
C PRO A 39 3.38 10.41 -9.22
N ASP A 40 4.29 9.66 -8.61
CA ASP A 40 4.65 9.82 -7.20
C ASP A 40 5.52 11.09 -7.01
N HIS A 41 6.35 11.41 -8.01
CA HIS A 41 7.10 12.67 -8.05
C HIS A 41 7.14 13.29 -9.44
N VAL A 42 7.09 14.63 -9.48
CA VAL A 42 7.31 15.43 -10.68
C VAL A 42 8.51 16.32 -10.45
N VAL A 43 9.50 16.24 -11.33
CA VAL A 43 10.72 17.04 -11.28
C VAL A 43 10.72 18.00 -12.47
N ARG A 44 10.97 19.29 -12.24
CA ARG A 44 11.06 20.29 -13.29
C ARG A 44 12.45 20.89 -13.31
N VAL A 45 13.12 20.84 -14.45
CA VAL A 45 14.46 21.40 -14.66
C VAL A 45 14.45 22.24 -15.93
N GLY A 46 14.47 23.58 -15.77
CA GLY A 46 14.27 24.49 -16.90
C GLY A 46 12.91 24.25 -17.57
N THR A 47 12.92 23.97 -18.87
CA THR A 47 11.73 23.60 -19.66
C THR A 47 11.43 22.10 -19.66
N GLN A 48 12.31 21.28 -19.08
CA GLN A 48 12.14 19.82 -19.05
C GLN A 48 11.34 19.40 -17.82
N VAL A 49 10.47 18.40 -18.02
CA VAL A 49 9.69 17.77 -16.96
C VAL A 49 10.05 16.29 -16.89
N GLY A 50 10.40 15.80 -15.71
CA GLY A 50 10.58 14.39 -15.42
C GLY A 50 9.45 13.90 -14.53
N TYR A 51 8.96 12.71 -14.82
CA TYR A 51 7.96 12.02 -14.02
C TYR A 51 8.54 10.74 -13.43
N TYR A 52 8.20 10.46 -12.18
CA TYR A 52 8.66 9.30 -11.45
C TYR A 52 7.47 8.55 -10.85
N TRP A 53 7.49 7.23 -11.01
CA TRP A 53 6.56 6.31 -10.37
C TRP A 53 7.33 5.17 -9.72
N LEU A 54 6.72 4.62 -8.68
CA LEU A 54 7.08 3.35 -8.09
C LEU A 54 5.94 2.37 -8.34
N VAL A 55 6.26 1.21 -8.93
CA VAL A 55 5.25 0.16 -9.14
C VAL A 55 4.74 -0.32 -7.78
N PRO A 56 3.44 -0.13 -7.45
CA PRO A 56 2.90 -0.53 -6.16
C PRO A 56 2.59 -2.03 -6.16
N ALA A 57 2.75 -2.68 -5.00
CA ALA A 57 2.28 -4.04 -4.83
C ALA A 57 0.77 -4.10 -5.00
N ASN A 58 0.29 -5.18 -5.63
CA ASN A 58 -1.13 -5.44 -5.71
C ASN A 58 -1.63 -5.94 -4.34
N VAL A 59 -2.40 -5.10 -3.66
CA VAL A 59 -3.02 -5.37 -2.36
C VAL A 59 -4.54 -5.45 -2.42
N ALA A 60 -5.17 -5.14 -3.57
CA ALA A 60 -6.62 -5.18 -3.72
C ALA A 60 -7.19 -6.57 -3.44
N GLY A 61 -8.27 -6.65 -2.67
CA GLY A 61 -8.95 -7.87 -2.29
C GLY A 61 -9.07 -8.03 -0.78
N GLU A 62 -9.44 -9.25 -0.39
CA GLU A 62 -9.71 -9.61 1.00
C GLU A 62 -8.52 -10.33 1.62
N TRP A 63 -8.26 -10.04 2.90
CA TRP A 63 -7.15 -10.60 3.68
C TRP A 63 -7.62 -11.00 5.07
N ILE A 64 -7.11 -12.13 5.58
CA ILE A 64 -7.17 -12.47 7.01
C ILE A 64 -5.88 -12.00 7.63
N VAL A 65 -5.95 -11.22 8.71
CA VAL A 65 -4.78 -10.63 9.36
C VAL A 65 -4.83 -10.86 10.86
N GLU A 66 -3.79 -11.48 11.40
CA GLU A 66 -3.55 -11.70 12.83
C GLU A 66 -2.74 -10.54 13.43
N GLY A 67 -2.92 -10.29 14.73
CA GLY A 67 -2.19 -9.24 15.46
C GLY A 67 -2.75 -7.83 15.28
N LEU A 68 -3.92 -7.68 14.64
CA LEU A 68 -4.62 -6.38 14.51
C LEU A 68 -5.79 -6.21 15.48
N ALA A 69 -6.31 -7.29 16.06
CA ALA A 69 -7.37 -7.22 17.06
C ALA A 69 -6.75 -7.23 18.47
N GLU A 70 -7.42 -6.58 19.43
CA GLU A 70 -7.09 -6.71 20.85
C GLU A 70 -7.48 -8.10 21.38
N THR A 71 -8.51 -8.70 20.78
CA THR A 71 -8.89 -10.10 20.98
C THR A 71 -7.97 -11.01 20.16
N SER A 72 -7.74 -12.25 20.59
CA SER A 72 -6.86 -13.20 19.87
C SER A 72 -7.42 -13.71 18.52
N GLY A 73 -8.45 -13.06 17.95
CA GLY A 73 -9.06 -13.44 16.69
C GLY A 73 -8.43 -12.75 15.48
N PRO A 74 -8.56 -13.31 14.27
CA PRO A 74 -8.11 -12.65 13.06
C PRO A 74 -9.04 -11.52 12.64
N ALA A 75 -8.47 -10.39 12.22
CA ALA A 75 -9.16 -9.32 11.54
C ALA A 75 -9.35 -9.64 10.05
N ARG A 76 -10.40 -9.11 9.43
CA ARG A 76 -10.57 -9.15 7.97
C ARG A 76 -10.28 -7.79 7.37
N LEU A 77 -9.42 -7.72 6.37
CA LEU A 77 -9.05 -6.48 5.70
C LEU A 77 -9.52 -6.55 4.24
N ALA A 78 -10.40 -5.63 3.86
CA ALA A 78 -10.92 -5.46 2.52
C ALA A 78 -10.26 -4.23 1.88
N LEU A 79 -9.46 -4.42 0.83
CA LEU A 79 -8.74 -3.34 0.15
C LEU A 79 -9.24 -3.15 -1.28
N VAL A 80 -9.49 -1.91 -1.64
CA VAL A 80 -9.69 -1.48 -3.03
C VAL A 80 -8.48 -0.65 -3.43
N GLN A 81 -7.92 -0.96 -4.60
CA GLN A 81 -6.72 -0.31 -5.11
C GLN A 81 -6.94 0.20 -6.53
N ARG A 82 -6.47 1.42 -6.77
CA ARG A 82 -6.24 1.95 -8.12
C ARG A 82 -4.84 2.55 -8.17
N TYR A 83 -3.91 1.85 -8.82
CA TYR A 83 -2.49 2.18 -8.80
C TYR A 83 -1.96 2.28 -7.36
N GLN A 84 -1.40 3.42 -6.95
CA GLN A 84 -0.93 3.66 -5.58
C GLN A 84 -2.04 4.14 -4.63
N ARG A 85 -3.24 4.45 -5.13
CA ARG A 85 -4.37 4.89 -4.29
C ARG A 85 -5.06 3.69 -3.67
N LEU A 86 -5.24 3.77 -2.35
CA LEU A 86 -5.91 2.75 -1.55
C LEU A 86 -7.13 3.31 -0.85
N ALA A 87 -8.11 2.43 -0.67
CA ALA A 87 -9.23 2.59 0.25
C ALA A 87 -9.58 1.21 0.81
N GLY A 88 -10.37 1.16 1.87
CA GLY A 88 -10.79 -0.12 2.41
C GLY A 88 -11.38 -0.04 3.80
N THR A 89 -11.69 -1.22 4.32
CA THR A 89 -12.24 -1.42 5.65
C THR A 89 -11.51 -2.54 6.36
N ILE A 90 -11.42 -2.44 7.68
CA ILE A 90 -10.97 -3.51 8.55
C ILE A 90 -12.16 -3.97 9.41
N THR A 91 -12.39 -5.27 9.48
CA THR A 91 -13.41 -5.88 10.33
C THR A 91 -12.74 -6.57 11.51
N ILE A 92 -13.00 -6.07 12.72
CA ILE A 92 -12.51 -6.61 14.00
C ILE A 92 -13.73 -6.89 14.88
N ASP A 93 -13.79 -8.07 15.50
CA ASP A 93 -14.89 -8.47 16.38
C ASP A 93 -16.29 -8.24 15.76
N GLY A 94 -16.42 -8.47 14.45
CA GLY A 94 -17.67 -8.28 13.70
C GLY A 94 -18.01 -6.82 13.35
N ARG A 95 -17.21 -5.84 13.75
CA ARG A 95 -17.40 -4.42 13.42
C ARG A 95 -16.50 -4.01 12.27
N ALA A 96 -17.11 -3.47 11.21
CA ALA A 96 -16.39 -2.89 10.08
C ALA A 96 -16.00 -1.43 10.37
N LEU A 97 -14.72 -1.13 10.29
CA LEU A 97 -14.12 0.18 10.55
C LEU A 97 -13.44 0.68 9.27
N PRO A 98 -13.59 1.97 8.92
CA PRO A 98 -12.91 2.52 7.76
C PRO A 98 -11.40 2.61 7.99
N LEU A 99 -10.62 2.33 6.95
CA LEU A 99 -9.19 2.61 6.97
C LEU A 99 -8.94 4.12 6.85
N LEU A 100 -7.98 4.60 7.62
CA LEU A 100 -7.54 5.98 7.62
C LEU A 100 -6.14 6.06 7.00
N SER A 101 -5.99 6.98 6.05
CA SER A 101 -4.73 7.22 5.33
C SER A 101 -4.02 5.95 4.83
N PRO A 102 -4.72 4.97 4.21
CA PRO A 102 -4.05 3.82 3.64
C PRO A 102 -3.13 4.26 2.48
N ALA A 103 -1.89 3.79 2.48
CA ALA A 103 -0.90 4.13 1.47
C ALA A 103 -0.03 2.90 1.14
N ILE A 104 0.36 2.80 -0.13
CA ILE A 104 1.29 1.78 -0.64
C ILE A 104 2.46 2.49 -1.32
N ASP A 105 3.67 2.14 -0.91
CA ASP A 105 4.92 2.62 -1.49
C ASP A 105 5.77 1.42 -1.86
N GLY A 106 5.71 1.02 -3.13
CA GLY A 106 6.33 -0.22 -3.59
C GLY A 106 5.66 -1.41 -2.93
N ASP A 107 6.39 -2.17 -2.12
CA ASP A 107 5.88 -3.28 -1.31
C ASP A 107 5.52 -2.88 0.13
N ARG A 108 5.62 -1.60 0.52
CA ARG A 108 5.34 -1.13 1.88
C ARG A 108 3.92 -0.58 1.99
N LEU A 109 3.07 -1.31 2.69
CA LEU A 109 1.70 -0.90 3.02
C LEU A 109 1.69 -0.22 4.40
N SER A 110 1.05 0.93 4.50
CA SER A 110 0.74 1.56 5.78
C SER A 110 -0.74 1.91 5.84
N LEU A 111 -1.33 1.73 7.01
CA LEU A 111 -2.73 2.05 7.26
C LEU A 111 -2.95 2.39 8.72
N ARG A 112 -4.07 3.05 8.99
CA ARG A 112 -4.51 3.39 10.35
C ARG A 112 -5.98 3.06 10.48
N TYR A 113 -6.43 2.87 11.70
CA TYR A 113 -7.85 2.73 12.02
C TYR A 113 -8.07 3.15 13.48
N VAL A 114 -9.32 3.48 13.82
CA VAL A 114 -9.72 3.76 15.21
C VAL A 114 -10.41 2.52 15.75
N ASP A 115 -9.90 1.98 16.86
CA ASP A 115 -10.46 0.77 17.48
C ASP A 115 -11.73 1.06 18.29
N ALA A 116 -12.29 0.02 18.93
CA ALA A 116 -13.46 0.14 19.79
C ALA A 116 -13.23 1.01 21.05
N SER A 117 -11.97 1.19 21.45
CA SER A 117 -11.53 2.04 22.57
C SER A 117 -11.28 3.49 22.14
N ASN A 118 -11.63 3.84 20.89
CA ASN A 118 -11.41 5.15 20.29
C ASN A 118 -9.93 5.56 20.21
N LEU A 119 -9.03 4.57 20.16
CA LEU A 119 -7.60 4.77 20.00
C LEU A 119 -7.19 4.56 18.54
N LEU A 120 -6.39 5.50 18.05
CA LEU A 120 -5.85 5.45 16.70
C LEU A 120 -4.67 4.48 16.65
N LYS A 121 -4.86 3.36 15.96
CA LYS A 121 -3.82 2.36 15.70
C LYS A 121 -3.16 2.67 14.35
N ALA A 122 -1.86 2.45 14.28
CA ALA A 122 -1.08 2.57 13.05
C ALA A 122 -0.41 1.23 12.76
N VAL A 123 -0.37 0.83 11.49
CA VAL A 123 0.18 -0.45 11.06
C VAL A 123 1.12 -0.21 9.89
N ARG A 124 2.27 -0.89 9.90
CA ARG A 124 3.19 -0.95 8.76
C ARG A 124 3.42 -2.41 8.40
N LEU A 125 3.23 -2.72 7.12
CA LEU A 125 3.30 -4.06 6.55
C LEU A 125 4.18 -4.04 5.31
N THR A 126 4.85 -5.15 5.06
CA THR A 126 5.50 -5.48 3.80
C THR A 126 4.65 -6.51 3.08
N VAL A 127 4.45 -6.31 1.77
CA VAL A 127 3.61 -7.15 0.93
C VAL A 127 4.49 -8.09 0.11
N GLN A 128 4.27 -9.39 0.26
CA GLN A 128 4.95 -10.42 -0.52
C GLN A 128 3.90 -11.36 -1.13
N ALA A 129 3.49 -11.06 -2.36
CA ALA A 129 2.47 -11.80 -3.10
C ALA A 129 1.14 -11.94 -2.33
N ASP A 130 0.90 -13.10 -1.72
CA ASP A 130 -0.29 -13.43 -0.94
C ASP A 130 -0.11 -13.26 0.57
N ARG A 131 1.02 -12.69 1.01
CA ARG A 131 1.38 -12.46 2.42
C ARG A 131 1.55 -10.99 2.76
N LEU A 132 1.14 -10.65 3.97
CA LEU A 132 1.40 -9.38 4.66
C LEU A 132 2.18 -9.68 5.93
N GLU A 133 3.28 -8.97 6.17
CA GLU A 133 4.07 -9.12 7.40
C GLU A 133 4.54 -7.77 7.90
N GLY A 134 4.46 -7.52 9.19
CA GLY A 134 4.95 -6.29 9.79
C GLY A 134 4.53 -6.13 11.23
N GLU A 135 4.22 -4.90 11.63
CA GLU A 135 3.98 -4.57 13.04
C GLU A 135 2.98 -3.43 13.21
N MET A 136 2.36 -3.39 14.39
CA MET A 136 1.68 -2.19 14.86
C MET A 136 2.70 -1.16 15.35
N VAL A 137 2.53 0.08 14.90
CA VAL A 137 3.41 1.20 15.25
C VAL A 137 2.81 1.95 16.44
N PRO A 138 3.59 2.21 17.50
CA PRO A 138 3.12 3.00 18.63
C PRO A 138 2.75 4.43 18.21
N PRO A 139 1.76 5.06 18.87
CA PRO A 139 1.46 6.47 18.69
C PRO A 139 2.69 7.34 19.07
N TYR A 140 2.90 8.41 18.30
CA TYR A 140 4.04 9.31 18.46
C TYR A 140 4.04 9.97 19.85
N GLY A 141 5.21 9.99 20.53
CA GLY A 141 5.37 10.61 21.85
C GLY A 141 5.42 9.63 23.03
N MET A 142 5.25 8.33 22.81
CA MET A 142 5.59 7.31 23.81
C MET A 142 7.09 6.99 23.74
N VAL A 143 7.79 7.15 24.87
CA VAL A 143 9.20 6.76 25.02
C VAL A 143 9.35 5.28 24.65
N GLU A 144 10.49 4.90 24.06
CA GLU A 144 10.91 3.52 23.70
C GLU A 144 10.92 2.50 24.87
N SER A 145 10.32 2.84 26.00
CA SER A 145 10.11 1.97 27.15
C SER A 145 9.01 0.96 26.85
N ILE A 146 9.42 -0.21 26.34
CA ILE A 146 8.68 -1.49 26.36
C ILE A 146 7.27 -1.41 25.73
N VAL A 147 7.11 -0.73 24.59
CA VAL A 147 5.92 -1.01 23.78
C VAL A 147 6.21 -2.31 23.03
N GLU A 148 5.51 -3.37 23.41
CA GLU A 148 5.59 -4.66 22.72
C GLU A 148 5.21 -4.43 21.25
N ARG A 149 6.16 -4.64 20.34
CA ARG A 149 5.90 -4.60 18.90
C ARG A 149 5.02 -5.79 18.59
N ILE A 150 3.73 -5.54 18.40
CA ILE A 150 2.80 -6.61 18.07
C ILE A 150 3.02 -6.97 16.60
N ALA A 151 3.52 -8.18 16.39
CA ALA A 151 3.73 -8.73 15.05
C ALA A 151 2.39 -8.91 14.35
N VAL A 152 2.33 -8.45 13.11
CA VAL A 152 1.14 -8.53 12.26
C VAL A 152 1.46 -9.44 11.09
N ARG A 153 0.59 -10.42 10.84
CA ARG A 153 0.72 -11.38 9.75
C ARG A 153 -0.61 -11.56 9.06
N GLY A 154 -0.63 -11.53 7.75
CA GLY A 154 -1.86 -11.70 7.00
C GLY A 154 -1.68 -12.54 5.75
N ARG A 155 -2.78 -13.18 5.33
CA ARG A 155 -2.87 -13.94 4.08
C ARG A 155 -4.10 -13.55 3.30
N ARG A 156 -3.96 -13.49 1.99
CA ARG A 156 -5.05 -13.19 1.06
C ARG A 156 -6.09 -14.31 1.07
N THR A 157 -7.37 -13.97 1.17
CA THR A 157 -8.46 -14.94 1.02
C THR A 157 -8.76 -15.12 -0.46
N GLY A 158 -8.45 -16.30 -1.01
CA GLY A 158 -8.72 -16.61 -2.42
C GLY A 158 -7.50 -16.67 -3.34
N GLY A 159 -6.36 -17.17 -2.84
CA GLY A 159 -5.39 -17.79 -3.74
C GLY A 159 -6.06 -19.00 -4.40
N LYS A 160 -6.37 -18.93 -5.69
CA LYS A 160 -6.58 -20.15 -6.46
C LYS A 160 -5.24 -20.90 -6.46
N PRO A 161 -5.20 -22.22 -6.17
CA PRO A 161 -3.97 -23.01 -6.28
C PRO A 161 -3.41 -22.98 -7.71
#